data_AF-A0A399ZNL1-F1
#
_entry.id   AF-A0A399ZNL1-F1
#
_cell.length_a   1.000
_cell.length_b   1.000
_cell.length_c   1.000
_cell.angle_alpha   90.00
_cell.angle_beta   90.00
_cell.angle_gamma   90.00
#
_symmetry.space_group_name_H-M   'P 1'
#
loop_
_entity.id
_entity.type
_entity.pdbx_description
1 polymer ?
#
loop_
_entity_poly.entity_id
_entity_poly.type
_entity_poly.pdbx_seq_one_letter_code
_entity_poly.pdbx_strand_id
1 'polypeptide(L)'
;PLCYPPFAVNGTLMSDFLAPMGARDLSYPPELLQEVETKFGEYLLYHKQVYTPDNVGNVLQELEDNTAYRQRVAEYLLQRDPWDFAMVYFEGTDRLQHELWHVIDETSPMHNAQEAAQYAERTRNYFRVLDDDVRKLAELALAQDPDTTIILMSDHGFGAIHKFVNFNIWLLREGFLKLKQDIPTQLKNALFNLGFTVTNCP
;
A
#
# COMPACT_ATOMS: atom_id res chain seq x y z
N PRO A 1 1.00 -10.20 4.12
CA PRO A 1 1.61 -9.22 5.06
C PRO A 1 1.86 -9.91 6.42
N LEU A 2 2.67 -9.32 7.29
CA LEU A 2 3.12 -9.84 8.59
C LEU A 2 4.11 -11.03 8.55
N CYS A 3 4.96 -11.08 7.53
CA CYS A 3 5.95 -12.12 7.24
C CYS A 3 7.40 -11.66 7.42
N TYR A 4 7.67 -10.46 7.95
CA TYR A 4 9.03 -10.03 8.29
C TYR A 4 9.36 -10.32 9.78
N PRO A 5 10.55 -10.90 10.09
CA PRO A 5 11.50 -11.48 9.15
C PRO A 5 10.95 -12.78 8.53
N PRO A 6 11.36 -13.13 7.29
CA PRO A 6 10.92 -14.34 6.63
C PRO A 6 11.32 -15.57 7.46
N PHE A 7 10.40 -16.50 7.64
CA PHE A 7 10.62 -17.77 8.34
C PHE A 7 10.69 -18.94 7.36
N ALA A 8 11.30 -20.03 7.80
CA ALA A 8 11.45 -21.23 6.98
C ALA A 8 10.09 -21.86 6.65
N VAL A 9 9.92 -22.22 5.37
CA VAL A 9 8.75 -22.92 4.83
C VAL A 9 9.18 -24.09 3.95
N ASN A 10 8.31 -25.07 3.70
CA ASN A 10 8.56 -26.09 2.70
C ASN A 10 8.21 -25.55 1.30
N GLY A 11 9.08 -24.70 0.76
CA GLY A 11 8.85 -23.94 -0.46
C GLY A 11 9.47 -22.57 -0.35
N THR A 12 8.76 -21.55 -0.81
CA THR A 12 9.29 -20.19 -0.84
C THR A 12 8.37 -19.13 -0.26
N LEU A 13 9.00 -18.07 0.28
CA LEU A 13 8.33 -16.95 0.93
C LEU A 13 9.07 -15.67 0.59
N MET A 14 8.33 -14.67 0.09
CA MET A 14 8.79 -13.28 -0.01
C MET A 14 8.12 -12.47 1.09
N SER A 15 8.91 -11.71 1.84
CA SER A 15 8.49 -10.87 2.96
C SER A 15 7.75 -9.61 2.48
N ASP A 16 7.12 -8.89 3.40
CA ASP A 16 6.34 -7.68 3.14
C ASP A 16 6.98 -6.38 3.64
N PHE A 17 6.23 -5.29 3.45
CA PHE A 17 6.57 -3.90 3.74
C PHE A 17 6.89 -3.61 5.22
N LEU A 18 6.72 -4.55 6.16
CA LEU A 18 7.18 -4.38 7.54
C LEU A 18 8.68 -4.52 7.71
N ALA A 19 9.41 -4.94 6.67
CA ALA A 19 10.86 -4.94 6.73
C ALA A 19 11.41 -3.53 7.02
N PRO A 20 12.60 -3.41 7.63
CA PRO A 20 13.31 -2.15 7.68
C PRO A 20 13.67 -1.65 6.29
N MET A 21 13.73 -0.33 6.14
CA MET A 21 14.24 0.28 4.91
C MET A 21 15.66 -0.22 4.62
N GLY A 22 15.88 -0.75 3.41
CA GLY A 22 17.17 -1.31 2.98
C GLY A 22 17.44 -2.76 3.42
N ALA A 23 16.48 -3.43 4.05
CA ALA A 23 16.58 -4.86 4.38
C ALA A 23 16.81 -5.71 3.11
N ARG A 24 17.65 -6.74 3.24
CA ARG A 24 18.01 -7.68 2.17
C ARG A 24 17.70 -9.14 2.52
N ASP A 25 17.36 -9.39 3.78
CA ASP A 25 16.85 -10.63 4.32
C ASP A 25 15.32 -10.72 4.12
N LEU A 26 14.89 -10.59 2.87
CA LEU A 26 13.47 -10.48 2.50
C LEU A 26 12.86 -11.79 2.03
N SER A 27 13.62 -12.88 1.95
CA SER A 27 13.13 -14.12 1.35
C SER A 27 13.55 -15.37 2.12
N TYR A 28 12.73 -16.40 1.98
CA TYR A 28 13.10 -17.78 2.23
C TYR A 28 12.90 -18.60 0.94
N PRO A 29 13.90 -19.38 0.49
CA PRO A 29 15.26 -19.37 1.02
C PRO A 29 15.98 -18.03 0.71
N PRO A 30 17.10 -17.69 1.37
CA PRO A 30 17.72 -16.36 1.26
C PRO A 30 18.15 -15.97 -0.17
N GLU A 31 18.47 -16.96 -1.02
CA GLU A 31 18.85 -16.77 -2.42
C GLU A 31 17.69 -16.34 -3.32
N LEU A 32 16.44 -16.54 -2.89
CA LEU A 32 15.26 -16.24 -3.69
C LEU A 32 15.18 -14.76 -4.08
N LEU A 33 15.54 -13.84 -3.18
CA LEU A 33 15.54 -12.41 -3.48
C LEU A 33 16.46 -12.10 -4.67
N GLN A 34 17.68 -12.66 -4.67
CA GLN A 34 18.65 -12.43 -5.75
C GLN A 34 18.15 -13.03 -7.07
N GLU A 35 17.52 -14.19 -7.03
CA GLU A 35 16.93 -14.84 -8.19
C GLU A 35 15.81 -13.99 -8.81
N VAL A 36 14.89 -13.50 -7.98
CA VAL A 36 13.80 -12.61 -8.38
C VAL A 36 14.36 -11.33 -9.01
N GLU A 37 15.35 -10.71 -8.37
CA GLU A 37 15.94 -9.47 -8.87
C GLU A 37 16.73 -9.65 -10.17
N THR A 38 17.37 -10.80 -10.35
CA THR A 38 18.07 -11.13 -11.60
C THR A 38 17.10 -11.23 -12.78
N LYS A 39 15.88 -11.70 -12.55
CA LYS A 39 14.87 -11.90 -13.61
C LYS A 39 14.00 -10.67 -13.85
N PHE A 40 13.61 -9.97 -12.79
CA PHE A 40 12.55 -8.96 -12.84
C PHE A 40 13.03 -7.55 -12.51
N GLY A 41 14.28 -7.38 -12.07
CA GLY A 41 14.81 -6.13 -11.53
C GLY A 41 14.56 -5.99 -10.03
N GLU A 42 15.00 -4.87 -9.45
CA GLU A 42 14.93 -4.55 -8.01
C GLU A 42 13.58 -4.96 -7.40
N TYR A 43 13.63 -5.62 -6.23
CA TYR A 43 12.40 -6.03 -5.56
C TYR A 43 11.64 -4.83 -5.03
N LEU A 44 10.44 -4.62 -5.57
CA LEU A 44 9.62 -3.46 -5.26
C LEU A 44 8.84 -3.67 -3.96
N LEU A 45 9.49 -3.36 -2.84
CA LEU A 45 8.95 -3.56 -1.49
C LEU A 45 8.10 -2.39 -0.98
N TYR A 46 8.45 -1.15 -1.36
CA TYR A 46 7.81 0.05 -0.84
C TYR A 46 7.30 0.93 -1.97
N HIS A 47 6.13 1.52 -1.75
CA HIS A 47 5.67 2.68 -2.50
C HIS A 47 6.51 3.91 -2.16
N LYS A 48 7.01 4.60 -3.18
CA LYS A 48 7.85 5.80 -3.07
C LYS A 48 7.03 7.06 -3.36
N GLN A 49 5.91 6.94 -4.07
CA GLN A 49 5.05 8.06 -4.43
C GLN A 49 3.97 8.30 -3.37
N VAL A 50 3.76 9.57 -3.05
CA VAL A 50 2.69 10.06 -2.17
C VAL A 50 1.82 11.05 -2.92
N TYR A 51 0.55 11.12 -2.58
CA TYR A 51 -0.39 12.06 -3.14
C TYR A 51 0.02 13.49 -2.82
N THR A 52 0.11 14.26 -3.89
CA THR A 52 -0.06 15.71 -3.91
C THR A 52 -0.91 16.02 -5.14
N PRO A 53 -1.57 17.19 -5.20
CA PRO A 53 -2.38 17.57 -6.36
C PRO A 53 -1.65 17.41 -7.71
N ASP A 54 -0.34 17.70 -7.75
CA ASP A 54 0.49 17.63 -8.96
C ASP A 54 1.14 16.24 -9.19
N ASN A 55 0.95 15.27 -8.28
CA ASN A 55 1.67 13.98 -8.32
C ASN A 55 0.76 12.75 -8.53
N VAL A 56 -0.56 12.93 -8.71
CA VAL A 56 -1.53 11.84 -8.90
C VAL A 56 -1.12 10.86 -10.01
N GLY A 57 -0.62 11.39 -11.13
CA GLY A 57 -0.20 10.58 -12.27
C GLY A 57 0.96 9.62 -11.95
N ASN A 58 1.92 10.05 -11.11
CA ASN A 58 3.06 9.23 -10.71
C ASN A 58 2.65 8.18 -9.66
N VAL A 59 1.72 8.54 -8.75
CA VAL A 59 1.13 7.57 -7.81
C VAL A 59 0.46 6.44 -8.58
N LEU A 60 -0.38 6.75 -9.57
CA LEU A 60 -1.04 5.74 -10.41
C LEU A 60 -0.03 4.89 -11.19
N GLN A 61 1.00 5.52 -11.78
CA GLN A 61 2.03 4.80 -12.52
C GLN A 61 2.78 3.80 -11.62
N GLU A 62 3.20 4.24 -10.43
CA GLU A 62 3.90 3.37 -9.49
C GLU A 62 3.01 2.20 -9.04
N LEU A 63 1.71 2.43 -8.83
CA LEU A 63 0.76 1.37 -8.46
C LEU A 63 0.61 0.34 -9.57
N GLU A 64 0.47 0.79 -10.82
CA GLU A 64 0.40 -0.06 -12.01
C GLU A 64 1.68 -0.88 -12.18
N ASP A 65 2.85 -0.25 -12.09
CA ASP A 65 4.15 -0.90 -12.23
C ASP A 65 4.40 -1.94 -11.14
N ASN A 66 4.08 -1.61 -9.88
CA ASN A 66 4.19 -2.53 -8.76
C ASN A 66 3.26 -3.74 -8.89
N THR A 67 2.03 -3.51 -9.36
CA THR A 67 1.05 -4.59 -9.52
C THR A 67 1.48 -5.54 -10.63
N ALA A 68 1.90 -5.00 -11.78
CA ALA A 68 2.43 -5.80 -12.87
C ALA A 68 3.73 -6.53 -12.49
N TYR A 69 4.61 -5.92 -11.70
CA TYR A 69 5.79 -6.60 -11.15
C TYR A 69 5.39 -7.79 -10.27
N ARG A 70 4.48 -7.58 -9.31
CA ARG A 70 4.00 -8.63 -8.40
C ARG A 70 3.32 -9.77 -9.14
N GLN A 71 2.50 -9.47 -10.16
CA GLN A 71 1.87 -10.49 -11.00
C GLN A 71 2.92 -11.36 -11.72
N ARG A 72 3.92 -10.76 -12.37
CA ARG A 72 4.99 -11.53 -13.04
C ARG A 72 5.82 -12.38 -12.07
N VAL A 73 6.11 -11.87 -10.87
CA VAL A 73 6.83 -12.64 -9.84
C VAL A 73 5.96 -13.79 -9.33
N ALA A 74 4.67 -13.56 -9.08
CA ALA A 74 3.75 -14.60 -8.65
C ALA A 74 3.60 -15.72 -9.70
N GLU A 75 3.41 -15.37 -10.96
CA GLU A 75 3.36 -16.34 -12.06
C GLU A 75 4.62 -17.19 -12.16
N TYR A 76 5.79 -16.55 -11.98
CA TYR A 76 7.07 -17.24 -11.98
C TYR A 76 7.18 -18.25 -10.83
N LEU A 77 6.87 -17.83 -9.60
CA LEU A 77 6.98 -18.69 -8.42
C LEU A 77 5.99 -19.86 -8.47
N LEU A 78 4.75 -19.61 -8.93
CA LEU A 78 3.74 -20.65 -9.13
C LEU A 78 4.14 -21.70 -10.18
N GLN A 79 5.01 -21.35 -11.13
CA GLN A 79 5.51 -22.29 -12.15
C GLN A 79 6.83 -22.94 -11.77
N ARG A 80 7.61 -22.31 -10.88
CA ARG A 80 8.95 -22.78 -10.53
C ARG A 80 8.91 -24.01 -9.63
N ASP A 81 8.05 -24.00 -8.61
CA ASP A 81 8.00 -25.03 -7.59
C ASP A 81 6.62 -25.71 -7.55
N PRO A 82 6.55 -27.02 -7.22
CA PRO A 82 5.28 -27.61 -6.81
C PRO A 82 4.81 -26.96 -5.50
N TRP A 83 3.50 -26.78 -5.36
CA TRP A 83 2.90 -26.17 -4.18
C TRP A 83 1.62 -26.91 -3.78
N ASP A 84 1.41 -27.09 -2.48
CA ASP A 84 0.14 -27.51 -1.89
C ASP A 84 -0.71 -26.30 -1.46
N PHE A 85 -0.05 -25.15 -1.27
CA PHE A 85 -0.65 -23.88 -0.87
C PHE A 85 0.14 -22.72 -1.46
N ALA A 86 -0.56 -21.76 -2.06
CA ALA A 86 0.02 -20.52 -2.55
C ALA A 86 -0.82 -19.33 -2.08
N MET A 87 -0.14 -18.24 -1.70
CA MET A 87 -0.76 -16.98 -1.32
C MET A 87 -0.05 -15.85 -2.04
N VAL A 88 -0.83 -15.06 -2.79
CA VAL A 88 -0.36 -13.85 -3.48
C VAL A 88 -1.08 -12.66 -2.86
N TYR A 89 -0.32 -11.62 -2.52
CA TYR A 89 -0.84 -10.42 -1.88
C TYR A 89 -0.60 -9.20 -2.78
N PHE A 90 -1.68 -8.47 -3.06
CA PHE A 90 -1.67 -7.24 -3.85
C PHE A 90 -2.04 -6.04 -2.96
N GLU A 91 -1.02 -5.36 -2.42
CA GLU A 91 -1.19 -4.20 -1.54
C GLU A 91 -1.65 -2.93 -2.25
N GLY A 92 -1.51 -2.86 -3.58
CA GLY A 92 -1.75 -1.64 -4.33
C GLY A 92 -3.20 -1.16 -4.28
N THR A 93 -4.17 -2.03 -3.97
CA THR A 93 -5.56 -1.63 -3.72
C THR A 93 -5.68 -0.72 -2.49
N ASP A 94 -5.13 -1.15 -1.37
CA ASP A 94 -5.06 -0.37 -0.13
C ASP A 94 -4.35 0.97 -0.37
N ARG A 95 -3.18 0.94 -1.02
CA ARG A 95 -2.42 2.15 -1.34
C ARG A 95 -3.18 3.11 -2.25
N LEU A 96 -3.79 2.61 -3.33
CA LEU A 96 -4.61 3.41 -4.24
C LEU A 96 -5.75 4.09 -3.48
N GLN A 97 -6.41 3.35 -2.59
CA GLN A 97 -7.55 3.86 -1.85
C GLN A 97 -7.12 4.89 -0.79
N HIS A 98 -6.00 4.68 -0.10
CA HIS A 98 -5.43 5.69 0.80
C HIS A 98 -5.11 7.01 0.09
N GLU A 99 -4.54 6.93 -1.11
CA GLU A 99 -4.02 8.10 -1.81
C GLU A 99 -5.08 8.79 -2.70
N LEU A 100 -6.05 8.04 -3.24
CA LEU A 100 -6.93 8.50 -4.32
C LEU A 100 -8.43 8.19 -4.14
N TRP A 101 -8.89 7.81 -2.94
CA TRP A 101 -10.32 7.57 -2.71
C TRP A 101 -11.19 8.79 -3.11
N HIS A 102 -10.72 10.00 -2.83
CA HIS A 102 -11.43 11.24 -3.16
C HIS A 102 -11.56 11.49 -4.67
N VAL A 103 -10.72 10.85 -5.49
CA VAL A 103 -10.79 10.95 -6.95
C VAL A 103 -11.98 10.16 -7.50
N ILE A 104 -12.35 9.05 -6.85
CA ILE A 104 -13.40 8.14 -7.33
C ILE A 104 -14.74 8.27 -6.59
N ASP A 105 -14.74 8.76 -5.35
CA ASP A 105 -15.92 8.96 -4.51
C ASP A 105 -16.31 10.44 -4.46
N GLU A 106 -17.39 10.79 -5.17
CA GLU A 106 -17.96 12.13 -5.22
C GLU A 106 -18.53 12.60 -3.87
N THR A 107 -18.80 11.68 -2.94
CA THR A 107 -19.31 11.99 -1.60
C THR A 107 -18.20 12.29 -0.60
N SER A 108 -16.94 12.06 -0.98
CA SER A 108 -15.78 12.37 -0.14
C SER A 108 -15.70 13.87 0.13
N PRO A 109 -15.50 14.31 1.39
CA PRO A 109 -15.26 15.73 1.68
C PRO A 109 -13.99 16.30 1.03
N MET A 110 -13.08 15.42 0.60
CA MET A 110 -11.86 15.77 -0.12
C MET A 110 -12.05 15.71 -1.64
N HIS A 111 -13.25 15.43 -2.14
CA HIS A 111 -13.50 15.27 -3.58
C HIS A 111 -13.10 16.51 -4.37
N ASN A 112 -12.33 16.30 -5.43
CA ASN A 112 -11.92 17.34 -6.36
C ASN A 112 -12.38 16.95 -7.77
N ALA A 113 -13.36 17.71 -8.30
CA ALA A 113 -13.96 17.43 -9.60
C ALA A 113 -12.97 17.53 -10.77
N GLN A 114 -11.94 18.39 -10.67
CA GLN A 114 -10.92 18.54 -11.71
C GLN A 114 -9.99 17.33 -11.74
N GLU A 115 -9.51 16.89 -10.57
CA GLU A 115 -8.73 15.66 -10.44
C GLU A 115 -9.54 14.44 -10.88
N ALA A 116 -10.81 14.35 -10.47
CA ALA A 116 -11.70 13.26 -10.85
C ALA A 116 -11.92 13.20 -12.38
N ALA A 117 -12.16 14.35 -13.02
CA ALA A 117 -12.29 14.41 -14.49
C ALA A 117 -11.05 13.90 -15.22
N GLN A 118 -9.87 14.07 -14.62
CA GLN A 118 -8.60 13.65 -15.21
C GLN A 118 -8.21 12.19 -14.88
N TYR A 119 -8.48 11.74 -13.65
CA TYR A 119 -7.88 10.52 -13.11
C TYR A 119 -8.87 9.45 -12.64
N ALA A 120 -10.17 9.74 -12.54
CA ALA A 120 -11.12 8.76 -12.00
C ALA A 120 -11.27 7.52 -12.89
N GLU A 121 -11.15 7.67 -14.22
CA GLU A 121 -11.15 6.52 -15.14
C GLU A 121 -9.92 5.65 -14.89
N ARG A 122 -8.70 6.20 -14.93
CA ARG A 122 -7.46 5.46 -14.69
C ARG A 122 -7.43 4.79 -13.31
N THR A 123 -7.93 5.48 -12.28
CA THR A 123 -8.06 4.95 -10.92
C THR A 123 -9.02 3.76 -10.87
N ARG A 124 -10.15 3.80 -11.59
CA ARG A 124 -11.06 2.64 -11.70
C ARG A 124 -10.46 1.54 -12.58
N ASN A 125 -9.69 1.91 -13.60
CA ASN A 125 -9.06 0.97 -14.51
C ASN A 125 -8.01 0.11 -13.80
N TYR A 126 -7.34 0.65 -12.77
CA TYR A 126 -6.44 -0.13 -11.91
C TYR A 126 -7.10 -1.41 -11.37
N PHE A 127 -8.36 -1.33 -10.89
CA PHE A 127 -9.08 -2.50 -10.39
C PHE A 127 -9.39 -3.52 -11.50
N ARG A 128 -9.62 -3.07 -12.74
CA ARG A 128 -9.85 -3.97 -13.88
C ARG A 128 -8.58 -4.70 -14.27
N VAL A 129 -7.44 -4.01 -14.27
CA VAL A 129 -6.14 -4.62 -14.51
C VAL A 129 -5.83 -5.66 -13.45
N LEU A 130 -6.09 -5.35 -12.18
CA LEU A 130 -5.92 -6.30 -11.09
C LEU A 130 -6.84 -7.51 -11.20
N ASP A 131 -8.11 -7.31 -11.56
CA ASP A 131 -9.06 -8.41 -11.80
C ASP A 131 -8.55 -9.37 -12.91
N ASP A 132 -8.03 -8.81 -14.00
CA ASP A 132 -7.39 -9.59 -15.06
C ASP A 132 -6.15 -10.35 -14.58
N ASP A 133 -5.34 -9.76 -13.71
CA ASP A 133 -4.16 -10.41 -13.15
C ASP A 133 -4.54 -11.55 -12.19
N VAL A 134 -5.57 -11.35 -11.36
CA VAL A 134 -6.13 -12.40 -10.50
C VAL A 134 -6.69 -13.54 -11.35
N ARG A 135 -7.39 -13.24 -12.45
CA ARG A 135 -7.90 -14.24 -13.39
C ARG A 135 -6.77 -15.08 -13.97
N LYS A 136 -5.68 -14.45 -14.46
CA LYS A 136 -4.51 -15.18 -15.00
C LYS A 136 -3.88 -16.12 -13.98
N LEU A 137 -3.71 -15.67 -12.74
CA LEU A 137 -3.16 -16.50 -11.67
C LEU A 137 -4.08 -17.69 -11.32
N ALA A 138 -5.40 -17.47 -11.31
CA ALA A 138 -6.37 -18.53 -11.09
C ALA A 138 -6.39 -19.55 -12.23
N GLU A 139 -6.38 -19.10 -13.50
CA GLU A 139 -6.27 -19.95 -14.68
C GLU A 139 -4.98 -20.78 -14.66
N LEU A 140 -3.86 -20.17 -14.28
CA LEU A 140 -2.58 -20.86 -14.13
C LEU A 140 -2.65 -21.96 -13.08
N ALA A 141 -3.21 -21.69 -11.91
CA ALA A 141 -3.34 -22.67 -10.83
C ALA A 141 -4.23 -23.85 -11.25
N LEU A 142 -5.40 -23.57 -11.85
CA LEU A 142 -6.33 -24.60 -12.32
C LEU A 142 -5.78 -25.42 -13.50
N ALA A 143 -4.89 -24.85 -14.31
CA ALA A 143 -4.21 -25.57 -15.38
C ALA A 143 -3.17 -26.58 -14.84
N GLN A 144 -2.59 -26.31 -13.66
CA GLN A 144 -1.69 -27.23 -12.98
C GLN A 144 -2.45 -28.34 -12.25
N ASP A 145 -3.52 -27.98 -11.54
CA ASP A 145 -4.42 -28.92 -10.88
C ASP A 145 -5.89 -28.42 -10.93
N PRO A 146 -6.77 -29.06 -11.71
CA PRO A 146 -8.19 -28.71 -11.80
C PRO A 146 -8.97 -28.81 -10.48
N ASP A 147 -8.46 -29.55 -9.49
CA ASP A 147 -9.09 -29.70 -8.16
C ASP A 147 -8.66 -28.58 -7.18
N THR A 148 -7.83 -27.62 -7.63
CA THR A 148 -7.41 -26.46 -6.83
C THR A 148 -8.62 -25.62 -6.37
N THR A 149 -8.69 -25.34 -5.06
CA THR A 149 -9.63 -24.37 -4.52
C THR A 149 -9.03 -22.97 -4.54
N ILE A 150 -9.72 -22.03 -5.21
CA ILE A 150 -9.32 -20.62 -5.27
C ILE A 150 -10.13 -19.80 -4.26
N ILE A 151 -9.42 -19.04 -3.42
CA ILE A 151 -10.03 -18.10 -2.48
C ILE A 151 -9.55 -16.69 -2.84
N LEU A 152 -10.51 -15.81 -3.15
CA LEU A 152 -10.27 -14.37 -3.25
C LEU A 152 -10.88 -13.70 -2.02
N MET A 153 -10.06 -12.94 -1.31
CA MET A 153 -10.49 -12.23 -0.11
C MET A 153 -9.78 -10.89 0.02
N SER A 154 -10.40 -10.02 0.82
CA SER A 154 -9.83 -8.75 1.26
C SER A 154 -9.89 -8.72 2.78
N ASP A 155 -8.88 -8.11 3.40
CA ASP A 155 -8.78 -7.93 4.84
C ASP A 155 -9.71 -6.83 5.36
N HIS A 156 -10.00 -5.81 4.55
CA HIS A 156 -10.97 -4.75 4.88
C HIS A 156 -11.52 -3.98 3.67
N GLY A 157 -12.61 -3.25 3.89
CA GLY A 157 -13.16 -2.28 2.93
C GLY A 157 -12.50 -0.90 3.04
N PHE A 158 -13.15 0.11 2.46
CA PHE A 158 -12.66 1.49 2.47
C PHE A 158 -13.81 2.49 2.33
N GLY A 159 -13.56 3.74 2.68
CA GLY A 159 -14.58 4.80 2.64
C GLY A 159 -14.01 6.19 2.90
N ALA A 160 -14.84 7.20 2.64
CA ALA A 160 -14.46 8.59 2.85
C ALA A 160 -14.21 8.90 4.33
N ILE A 161 -13.16 9.69 4.59
CA ILE A 161 -12.88 10.20 5.93
C ILE A 161 -13.61 11.53 6.12
N HIS A 162 -14.67 11.51 6.94
CA HIS A 162 -15.46 12.71 7.20
C HIS A 162 -14.95 13.56 8.36
N LYS A 163 -14.25 12.94 9.32
CA LYS A 163 -13.81 13.59 10.55
C LYS A 163 -12.48 13.01 10.99
N PHE A 164 -11.62 13.88 11.53
CA PHE A 164 -10.41 13.49 12.23
C PHE A 164 -10.49 13.94 13.68
N VAL A 165 -10.06 13.07 14.59
CA VAL A 165 -9.91 13.42 16.00
C VAL A 165 -8.41 13.59 16.27
N ASN A 166 -8.01 14.80 16.65
CA ASN A 166 -6.64 15.04 17.09
C ASN A 166 -6.51 14.70 18.57
N PHE A 167 -6.15 13.44 18.84
CA PHE A 167 -6.01 12.94 20.21
C PHE A 167 -4.97 13.71 21.02
N ASN A 168 -3.88 14.20 20.40
CA ASN A 168 -2.89 15.00 21.13
C ASN A 168 -3.48 16.31 21.66
N ILE A 169 -4.32 16.98 20.86
CA ILE A 169 -5.01 18.20 21.30
C ILE A 169 -6.09 17.88 22.34
N TRP A 170 -6.84 16.79 22.15
CA TRP A 170 -7.82 16.35 23.15
C TRP A 170 -7.15 16.02 24.50
N LEU A 171 -6.10 15.21 24.51
CA LEU A 171 -5.33 14.86 25.71
C LEU A 171 -4.70 16.10 26.38
N LEU A 172 -4.23 17.07 25.59
CA LEU A 172 -3.71 18.33 26.11
C LEU A 172 -4.82 19.15 26.82
N ARG A 173 -6.01 19.20 26.24
CA ARG A 173 -7.17 19.92 26.82
C ARG A 173 -7.68 19.27 28.09
N GLU A 174 -7.72 17.94 28.14
CA GLU A 174 -8.13 17.18 29.33
C GLU A 174 -7.02 17.11 30.41
N GLY A 175 -5.82 17.62 30.11
CA GLY A 175 -4.69 17.65 31.06
C GLY A 175 -3.92 16.33 31.20
N PHE A 176 -4.21 15.33 30.36
CA PHE A 176 -3.49 14.05 30.29
C PHE A 176 -2.15 14.17 29.56
N LEU A 177 -2.01 15.13 28.64
CA LEU A 177 -0.76 15.47 27.97
C LEU A 177 -0.27 16.83 28.49
N LYS A 178 1.00 16.91 28.91
CA LYS A 178 1.64 18.17 29.31
C LYS A 178 2.76 18.53 28.36
N LEU A 179 2.78 19.79 27.93
CA LEU A 179 3.88 20.34 27.15
C LEU A 179 5.09 20.59 28.04
N LYS A 180 6.29 20.46 27.45
CA LYS A 180 7.54 20.88 28.08
C LYS A 180 7.52 22.39 28.37
N GLN A 181 8.20 22.81 29.42
CA GLN A 181 8.22 24.20 29.90
C GLN A 181 9.36 25.03 29.28
N ASP A 182 10.04 24.51 28.25
CA ASP A 182 11.07 25.27 27.53
C ASP A 182 10.45 26.35 26.62
N ILE A 183 11.21 27.45 26.45
CA ILE A 183 10.78 28.62 25.67
C ILE A 183 10.32 28.25 24.25
N PRO A 184 11.03 27.40 23.47
CA PRO A 184 10.59 27.00 22.13
C PRO A 184 9.21 26.33 22.14
N THR A 185 8.97 25.42 23.09
CA THR A 185 7.68 24.72 23.19
C THR A 185 6.55 25.67 23.56
N GLN A 186 6.79 26.58 24.50
CA GLN A 186 5.78 27.56 24.91
C GLN A 186 5.45 28.57 23.79
N LEU A 187 6.46 28.99 23.01
CA LEU A 187 6.25 29.84 21.84
C LEU A 187 5.41 29.13 20.78
N LYS A 188 5.73 27.87 20.45
CA LYS A 188 4.94 27.06 19.50
C LYS A 188 3.49 26.90 19.96
N ASN A 189 3.27 26.67 21.26
CA ASN A 189 1.93 26.56 21.83
C ASN A 189 1.16 27.89 21.73
N ALA A 190 1.79 29.02 22.01
CA ALA A 190 1.18 30.33 21.87
C ALA A 190 0.76 30.60 20.42
N LEU A 191 1.65 30.34 19.46
CA LEU A 191 1.36 30.46 18.01
C LEU A 191 0.22 29.54 17.58
N PHE A 192 0.24 28.28 18.02
CA PHE A 192 -0.83 27.32 17.76
C PHE A 192 -2.20 27.82 18.26
N ASN A 193 -2.24 28.35 19.49
CA ASN A 193 -3.48 28.90 20.07
C ASN A 193 -3.94 30.19 19.37
N LEU A 194 -3.04 30.90 18.69
CA LEU A 194 -3.36 32.03 17.82
C LEU A 194 -3.78 31.61 16.40
N GLY A 195 -3.85 30.31 16.11
CA GLY A 195 -4.27 29.77 14.82
C GLY A 195 -3.14 29.47 13.83
N PHE A 196 -1.88 29.69 14.21
CA PHE A 196 -0.72 29.30 13.40
C PHE A 196 -0.48 27.80 13.55
N THR A 197 -0.97 27.03 12.58
CA THR A 197 -0.81 25.59 12.48
C THR A 197 0.10 25.25 11.29
N VAL A 198 0.62 24.03 11.25
CA VAL A 198 1.46 23.55 10.13
C VAL A 198 0.70 23.62 8.79
N THR A 199 -0.63 23.54 8.82
CA THR A 199 -1.50 23.67 7.64
C THR A 199 -1.82 25.11 7.24
N ASN A 200 -1.57 26.10 8.11
CA ASN A 200 -1.84 27.53 7.89
C ASN A 200 -0.55 28.38 7.87
N CYS A 201 0.62 27.74 7.82
CA CYS A 201 1.88 28.43 7.64
C CYS A 201 2.13 28.58 6.14
N PRO A 202 2.45 29.78 5.63
CA PRO A 202 2.70 30.02 4.21
C PRO A 202 3.90 29.23 3.68
#